data_AF-A0A1V3X9S9-F1
#
_entry.id   AF-A0A1V3X9S9-F1
#
_cell.length_a   1.000
_cell.length_b   1.000
_cell.length_c   1.000
_cell.angle_alpha   90.00
_cell.angle_beta   90.00
_cell.angle_gamma   90.00
#
_symmetry.space_group_name_H-M   'P 1'
#
loop_
_entity.id
_entity.type
_entity.pdbx_description
1 polymer ?
#
loop_
_entity_poly.entity_id
_entity_poly.type
_entity_poly.pdbx_seq_one_letter_code
_entity_poly.pdbx_strand_id
1 'polypeptide(L)'
;MAGSYALWAYGAPEPSHDVDIVVADADAPAAATTLADAGFLIERPPEDWLLKAHNGEWVVDVLHRVNGEPVGPADLDDAEERVVLAISMPVLPPTTVFTQKLRALTEHHCNFADLIPAARAVREQLDWDHIEKATDDNDFAAAFLMLAGRLGLRG
;
A
#
# COMPACT_ATOMS: atom_id res chain seq x y z
N MET A 1 -0.93 5.51 -6.75
CA MET A 1 -1.58 5.43 -5.43
C MET A 1 -1.38 4.04 -4.85
N ALA A 2 -1.02 3.96 -3.57
CA ALA A 2 -0.69 2.71 -2.86
C ALA A 2 -1.50 2.61 -1.55
N GLY A 3 -1.15 1.63 -0.72
CA GLY A 3 -1.66 1.52 0.64
C GLY A 3 -3.18 1.43 0.74
N SER A 4 -3.75 1.97 1.82
CA SER A 4 -5.18 1.78 2.10
C SER A 4 -6.07 2.55 1.12
N TYR A 5 -5.61 3.69 0.60
CA TYR A 5 -6.32 4.43 -0.44
C TYR A 5 -6.38 3.68 -1.77
N ALA A 6 -5.34 2.93 -2.13
CA ALA A 6 -5.42 2.03 -3.27
C ALA A 6 -6.53 1.01 -3.09
N LEU A 7 -6.59 0.31 -1.95
CA LEU A 7 -7.68 -0.65 -1.67
C LEU A 7 -9.07 0.02 -1.69
N TRP A 8 -9.19 1.25 -1.19
CA TRP A 8 -10.43 2.01 -1.24
C TRP A 8 -10.88 2.30 -2.68
N ALA A 9 -9.96 2.61 -3.59
CA ALA A 9 -10.25 2.75 -5.02
C ALA A 9 -10.79 1.46 -5.69
N TYR A 10 -10.62 0.31 -5.03
CA TYR A 10 -11.20 -0.98 -5.42
C TYR A 10 -12.40 -1.41 -4.55
N GLY A 11 -12.91 -0.52 -3.71
CA GLY A 11 -14.14 -0.72 -2.92
C GLY A 11 -13.93 -1.14 -1.47
N ALA A 12 -12.70 -1.12 -0.95
CA ALA A 12 -12.46 -1.25 0.50
C ALA A 12 -13.03 -0.06 1.28
N PRO A 13 -13.13 -0.12 2.62
CA PRO A 13 -13.52 1.02 3.44
C PRO A 13 -12.58 2.22 3.25
N GLU A 14 -13.12 3.44 3.38
CA GLU A 14 -12.34 4.67 3.32
C GLU A 14 -11.34 4.73 4.49
N PRO A 15 -10.05 4.99 4.22
CA PRO A 15 -9.04 5.13 5.27
C PRO A 15 -9.16 6.48 5.98
N SER A 16 -8.73 6.53 7.25
CA SER A 16 -8.71 7.75 8.07
C SER A 16 -7.29 8.31 8.29
N HIS A 17 -6.31 7.86 7.51
CA HIS A 17 -4.90 8.19 7.66
C HIS A 17 -4.35 8.83 6.38
N ASP A 18 -3.03 9.04 6.37
CA ASP A 18 -2.26 9.69 5.31
C ASP A 18 -2.41 8.99 3.95
N VAL A 19 -2.16 9.74 2.87
CA VAL A 19 -2.20 9.22 1.50
C VAL A 19 -0.86 8.59 1.14
N ASP A 20 -0.88 7.33 0.72
CA ASP A 20 0.30 6.62 0.25
C ASP A 20 0.47 6.76 -1.27
N ILE A 21 1.63 7.28 -1.69
CA ILE A 21 2.11 7.23 -3.07
C ILE A 21 3.40 6.43 -3.09
N VAL A 22 3.54 5.57 -4.09
CA VAL A 22 4.77 4.82 -4.33
C VAL A 22 5.46 5.39 -5.56
N VAL A 23 6.78 5.51 -5.49
CA VAL A 23 7.65 5.93 -6.60
C VAL A 23 8.84 4.99 -6.68
N ALA A 24 9.49 4.90 -7.84
CA ALA A 24 10.76 4.19 -7.93
C ALA A 24 11.81 4.87 -7.05
N ASP A 25 12.71 4.10 -6.44
CA ASP A 25 13.73 4.61 -5.50
C ASP A 25 14.59 5.72 -6.13
N ALA A 26 14.96 5.52 -7.40
CA ALA A 26 15.72 6.50 -8.19
C ALA A 26 14.95 7.83 -8.43
N ASP A 27 13.62 7.80 -8.37
CA ASP A 27 12.75 8.95 -8.64
C ASP A 27 12.32 9.69 -7.37
N ALA A 28 12.65 9.19 -6.18
CA ALA A 28 12.32 9.85 -4.91
C ALA A 28 12.83 11.31 -4.83
N PRO A 29 14.05 11.66 -5.31
CA PRO A 29 14.48 13.06 -5.38
C PRO A 29 13.62 13.91 -6.31
N ALA A 30 13.22 13.37 -7.47
CA ALA A 30 12.38 14.07 -8.43
C ALA A 30 10.97 14.31 -7.87
N ALA A 31 10.37 13.30 -7.22
CA ALA A 31 9.09 13.41 -6.55
C ALA A 31 9.10 14.50 -5.46
N ALA A 32 10.17 14.56 -4.65
CA ALA A 32 10.36 15.60 -3.65
C ALA A 32 10.37 17.00 -4.28
N THR A 33 11.11 17.19 -5.38
CA THR A 33 11.15 18.47 -6.10
C THR A 33 9.78 18.84 -6.65
N THR A 34 9.09 17.91 -7.32
CA THR A 34 7.74 18.16 -7.87
C THR A 34 6.74 18.56 -6.79
N LEU A 35 6.75 17.89 -5.64
CA LEU A 35 5.86 18.21 -4.52
C LEU A 35 6.24 19.57 -3.88
N ALA A 36 7.52 19.87 -3.74
CA ALA A 36 7.98 21.17 -3.25
C ALA A 36 7.55 22.33 -4.18
N ASP A 37 7.69 22.15 -5.49
CA ASP A 37 7.25 23.12 -6.50
C ASP A 37 5.73 23.33 -6.48
N ALA A 38 4.97 22.30 -6.07
CA ALA A 38 3.52 22.37 -5.85
C ALA A 38 3.13 22.99 -4.48
N GLY A 39 4.11 23.41 -3.68
CA GLY A 39 3.90 24.08 -2.39
C GLY A 39 3.86 23.16 -1.17
N PHE A 40 4.24 21.89 -1.31
CA PHE A 40 4.38 21.00 -0.15
C PHE A 40 5.70 21.26 0.58
N LEU A 41 5.68 21.15 1.92
CA LEU A 41 6.88 21.07 2.73
C LEU A 41 7.37 19.63 2.76
N ILE A 42 8.59 19.40 2.28
CA ILE A 42 9.20 18.06 2.26
C ILE A 42 9.94 17.80 3.57
N GLU A 43 9.61 16.68 4.20
CA GLU A 43 10.28 16.11 5.35
C GLU A 43 10.93 14.78 4.95
N ARG A 44 12.18 14.58 5.38
CA ARG A 44 12.89 13.31 5.26
C ARG A 44 13.12 12.80 6.67
N PRO A 45 12.22 11.94 7.17
CA PRO A 45 12.35 11.45 8.54
C PRO A 45 13.50 10.42 8.61
N PRO A 46 13.89 9.95 9.82
CA PRO A 46 14.99 9.00 9.97
C PRO A 46 14.76 7.66 9.24
N GLU A 47 13.51 7.32 8.99
CA GLU A 47 13.08 6.22 8.16
C GLU A 47 13.64 6.35 6.73
N ASP A 48 14.38 5.34 6.28
CA ASP A 48 15.05 5.31 4.98
C ASP A 48 14.18 4.78 3.84
N TRP A 49 12.88 4.63 4.06
CA TRP A 49 11.93 4.01 3.14
C TRP A 49 10.87 4.97 2.56
N LEU A 50 10.77 6.19 3.11
CA LEU A 50 9.89 7.23 2.58
C LEU A 50 10.43 8.65 2.75
N LEU A 51 9.77 9.58 2.08
CA LEU A 51 9.71 10.99 2.46
C LEU A 51 8.26 11.38 2.71
N LYS A 52 8.04 12.40 3.54
CA LYS A 52 6.72 12.97 3.81
C LYS A 52 6.58 14.32 3.11
N ALA A 53 5.44 14.55 2.48
CA ALA A 53 5.10 15.85 1.88
C ALA A 53 3.87 16.43 2.59
N HIS A 54 4.04 17.61 3.18
CA HIS A 54 3.02 18.27 3.99
C HIS A 54 2.41 19.47 3.29
N ASN A 55 1.08 19.62 3.34
CA ASN A 55 0.38 20.83 2.91
C ASN A 55 -0.77 21.14 3.88
N GLY A 56 -0.54 22.03 4.85
CA GLY A 56 -1.48 22.28 5.93
C GLY A 56 -1.61 21.07 6.84
N GLU A 57 -2.82 20.52 6.94
CA GLU A 57 -3.11 19.28 7.70
C GLU A 57 -2.91 18.00 6.88
N TRP A 58 -2.69 18.11 5.57
CA TRP A 58 -2.56 16.98 4.69
C TRP A 58 -1.13 16.47 4.67
N VAL A 59 -0.97 15.16 4.84
CA VAL A 59 0.30 14.44 4.76
C VAL A 59 0.21 13.39 3.66
N VAL A 60 1.22 13.39 2.78
CA VAL A 60 1.41 12.36 1.76
C VAL A 60 2.70 11.62 2.08
N ASP A 61 2.58 10.31 2.28
CA ASP A 61 3.71 9.41 2.41
C ASP A 61 4.14 9.00 1.00
N VAL A 62 5.38 9.33 0.65
CA VAL A 62 5.98 9.00 -0.64
C VAL A 62 6.98 7.88 -0.41
N LEU A 63 6.50 6.65 -0.58
CA LEU A 63 7.25 5.42 -0.39
C LEU A 63 8.15 5.18 -1.58
N HIS A 64 9.42 4.93 -1.30
CA HIS A 64 10.42 4.58 -2.31
C HIS A 64 11.14 3.25 -1.99
N ARG A 65 10.86 2.69 -0.81
CA ARG A 65 11.11 1.29 -0.45
C ARG A 65 9.84 0.69 0.13
N VAL A 66 9.57 -0.58 -0.16
CA VAL A 66 8.42 -1.33 0.38
C VAL A 66 8.89 -2.69 0.89
N ASN A 67 8.46 -3.06 2.10
CA ASN A 67 8.91 -4.27 2.80
C ASN A 67 10.45 -4.42 2.85
N GLY A 68 11.18 -3.30 2.96
CA GLY A 68 12.63 -3.27 3.04
C GLY A 68 13.36 -3.27 1.69
N GLU A 69 12.66 -3.41 0.57
CA GLU A 69 13.23 -3.46 -0.77
C GLU A 69 13.03 -2.13 -1.53
N PRO A 70 14.03 -1.66 -2.30
CA PRO A 70 13.85 -0.48 -3.15
C PRO A 70 12.82 -0.75 -4.24
N VAL A 71 11.91 0.20 -4.44
CA VAL A 71 10.90 0.09 -5.50
C VAL A 71 11.57 0.35 -6.85
N GLY A 72 11.41 -0.59 -7.78
CA GLY A 72 11.82 -0.46 -9.16
C GLY A 72 10.65 -0.11 -10.08
N PRO A 73 10.93 0.26 -11.35
CA PRO A 73 9.89 0.48 -12.35
C PRO A 73 8.94 -0.71 -12.52
N ALA A 74 9.49 -1.94 -12.47
CA ALA A 74 8.71 -3.16 -12.61
C ALA A 74 7.65 -3.35 -11.50
N ASP A 75 7.88 -2.82 -10.30
CA ASP A 75 6.91 -2.86 -9.20
C ASP A 75 5.72 -1.91 -9.43
N LEU A 76 5.87 -0.97 -10.37
CA LEU A 76 4.87 0.04 -10.73
C LEU A 76 4.14 -0.30 -12.04
N ASP A 77 4.69 -1.18 -12.86
CA ASP A 77 4.17 -1.52 -14.21
C ASP A 77 2.75 -2.09 -14.17
N ASP A 78 2.39 -2.78 -13.08
CA ASP A 78 1.06 -3.37 -12.90
C ASP A 78 0.01 -2.38 -12.38
N ALA A 79 0.35 -1.11 -12.17
CA ALA A 79 -0.61 -0.10 -11.73
C ALA A 79 -1.70 0.14 -12.79
N GLU A 80 -2.96 0.14 -12.37
CA GLU A 80 -4.10 0.37 -13.24
C GLU A 80 -4.58 1.82 -13.16
N GLU A 81 -4.89 2.44 -14.30
CA GLU A 81 -5.56 3.74 -14.32
C GLU A 81 -6.97 3.63 -13.71
N ARG A 82 -7.24 4.38 -12.64
CA ARG A 82 -8.56 4.47 -12.01
C ARG A 82 -8.93 5.91 -11.69
N VAL A 83 -10.23 6.15 -11.64
CA VAL A 83 -10.79 7.44 -11.22
C VAL A 83 -11.00 7.41 -9.71
N VAL A 84 -10.21 8.19 -8.98
CA VAL A 84 -10.33 8.38 -7.53
C VAL A 84 -10.73 9.84 -7.28
N LEU A 85 -11.90 10.06 -6.67
CA LEU A 85 -12.44 11.40 -6.41
C LEU A 85 -12.38 12.33 -7.66
N ALA A 86 -12.82 11.81 -8.82
CA ALA A 86 -12.80 12.49 -10.11
C ALA A 86 -11.40 12.79 -10.72
N ILE A 87 -10.32 12.24 -10.16
CA ILE A 87 -8.97 12.33 -10.70
C ILE A 87 -8.55 10.97 -11.25
N SER A 88 -8.14 10.92 -12.53
CA SER A 88 -7.53 9.71 -13.11
C SER A 88 -6.10 9.60 -12.63
N MET A 89 -5.72 8.44 -12.10
CA MET A 89 -4.36 8.17 -11.65
C MET A 89 -4.03 6.68 -11.67
N PRO A 90 -2.75 6.30 -11.74
CA PRO A 90 -2.31 4.92 -11.55
C PRO A 90 -2.54 4.45 -10.11
N VAL A 91 -3.16 3.29 -9.93
CA VAL A 91 -3.44 2.67 -8.62
C VAL A 91 -2.92 1.24 -8.60
N LEU A 92 -2.09 0.90 -7.61
CA LEU A 92 -1.59 -0.46 -7.45
C LEU A 92 -2.74 -1.47 -7.28
N PRO A 93 -2.68 -2.65 -7.91
CA PRO A 93 -3.72 -3.66 -7.80
C PRO A 93 -3.94 -4.17 -6.36
N PRO A 94 -5.16 -4.64 -6.01
CA PRO A 94 -5.46 -5.14 -4.67
C PRO A 94 -4.52 -6.25 -4.22
N THR A 95 -4.21 -7.22 -5.08
CA THR A 95 -3.27 -8.32 -4.77
C THR A 95 -1.90 -7.78 -4.35
N THR A 96 -1.33 -6.85 -5.11
CA THR A 96 -0.02 -6.24 -4.81
C THR A 96 -0.04 -5.55 -3.45
N VAL A 97 -1.03 -4.66 -3.23
CA VAL A 97 -1.13 -3.90 -1.98
C VAL A 97 -1.39 -4.81 -0.78
N PHE A 98 -2.22 -5.85 -0.96
CA PHE A 98 -2.56 -6.77 0.13
C PHE A 98 -1.36 -7.66 0.49
N THR A 99 -0.59 -8.13 -0.50
CA THR A 99 0.69 -8.82 -0.28
C THR A 99 1.66 -7.94 0.51
N GLN A 100 1.83 -6.67 0.13
CA GLN A 100 2.71 -5.73 0.83
C GLN A 100 2.30 -5.53 2.30
N LYS A 101 1.00 -5.40 2.56
CA LYS A 101 0.45 -5.28 3.91
C LYS A 101 0.68 -6.54 4.75
N LEU A 102 0.53 -7.73 4.18
CA LEU A 102 0.81 -8.98 4.89
C LEU A 102 2.30 -9.18 5.17
N ARG A 103 3.17 -8.83 4.24
CA ARG A 103 4.63 -8.86 4.44
C ARG A 103 5.11 -7.87 5.50
N ALA A 104 4.36 -6.80 5.74
CA ALA A 104 4.68 -5.81 6.76
C ALA A 104 4.31 -6.26 8.19
N LEU A 105 3.62 -7.40 8.35
CA LEU A 105 3.25 -7.91 9.66
C LEU A 105 4.48 -8.41 10.43
N THR A 106 4.60 -7.96 11.67
CA THR A 106 5.69 -8.32 12.60
C THR A 106 5.14 -8.48 14.01
N GLU A 107 5.98 -8.93 14.96
CA GLU A 107 5.61 -8.99 16.38
C GLU A 107 5.23 -7.63 16.98
N HIS A 108 5.81 -6.54 16.44
CA HIS A 108 5.53 -5.18 16.88
C HIS A 108 4.34 -4.55 16.16
N HIS A 109 3.97 -5.09 15.00
CA HIS A 109 2.93 -4.55 14.15
C HIS A 109 2.12 -5.68 13.50
N CYS A 110 1.13 -6.19 14.24
CA CYS A 110 0.20 -7.21 13.75
C CYS A 110 -1.23 -6.84 14.15
N ASN A 111 -1.92 -6.08 13.28
CA ASN A 111 -3.31 -5.69 13.50
C ASN A 111 -4.23 -6.23 12.40
N PHE A 112 -4.87 -7.37 12.65
CA PHE A 112 -5.83 -7.95 11.70
C PHE A 112 -7.15 -7.16 11.63
N ALA A 113 -7.47 -6.33 12.62
CA ALA A 113 -8.67 -5.51 12.60
C ALA A 113 -8.68 -4.54 11.42
N ASP A 114 -7.50 -4.08 10.97
CA ASP A 114 -7.36 -3.18 9.83
C ASP A 114 -7.39 -3.93 8.49
N LEU A 115 -6.98 -5.20 8.49
CA LEU A 115 -6.88 -6.02 7.27
C LEU A 115 -8.17 -6.75 6.91
N ILE A 116 -8.92 -7.25 7.89
CA ILE A 116 -10.13 -8.07 7.65
C ILE A 116 -11.21 -7.28 6.88
N PRO A 117 -11.55 -6.02 7.22
CA PRO A 117 -12.57 -5.28 6.48
C PRO A 117 -12.19 -5.05 5.02
N ALA A 118 -10.92 -4.68 4.77
CA ALA A 118 -10.40 -4.51 3.42
C ALA A 118 -10.42 -5.82 2.65
N ALA A 119 -9.88 -6.91 3.22
CA ALA A 119 -9.90 -8.24 2.64
C ALA A 119 -11.31 -8.67 2.24
N ARG A 120 -12.30 -8.48 3.12
CA ARG A 120 -13.70 -8.82 2.83
C ARG A 120 -14.27 -8.05 1.64
N ALA A 121 -13.93 -6.77 1.54
CA ALA A 121 -14.43 -5.90 0.49
C ALA A 121 -13.83 -6.23 -0.88
N VAL A 122 -12.52 -6.49 -0.94
CA VAL A 122 -11.80 -6.75 -2.20
C VAL A 122 -11.58 -8.24 -2.50
N ARG A 123 -12.14 -9.17 -1.71
CA ARG A 123 -11.83 -10.63 -1.78
C ARG A 123 -11.93 -11.28 -3.16
N GLU A 124 -12.85 -10.83 -4.01
CA GLU A 124 -13.06 -11.40 -5.35
C GLU A 124 -12.02 -10.87 -6.36
N GLN A 125 -11.25 -9.86 -5.97
CA GLN A 125 -10.19 -9.21 -6.75
C GLN A 125 -8.79 -9.64 -6.27
N LEU A 126 -8.70 -10.39 -5.17
CA LEU A 126 -7.44 -10.88 -4.62
C LEU A 126 -7.09 -12.22 -5.25
N ASP A 127 -5.84 -12.33 -5.74
CA ASP A 127 -5.23 -13.60 -6.07
C ASP A 127 -4.66 -14.23 -4.79
N TRP A 128 -5.49 -15.05 -4.15
CA TRP A 128 -5.15 -15.68 -2.87
C TRP A 128 -3.97 -16.65 -2.96
N ASP A 129 -3.83 -17.37 -4.08
CA ASP A 129 -2.74 -18.32 -4.31
C ASP A 129 -1.40 -17.58 -4.45
N HIS A 130 -1.41 -16.47 -5.21
CA HIS A 130 -0.25 -15.60 -5.31
C HIS A 130 0.13 -15.01 -3.96
N ILE A 131 -0.84 -14.49 -3.19
CA ILE A 131 -0.59 -13.91 -1.86
C ILE A 131 0.02 -14.95 -0.91
N GLU A 132 -0.54 -16.17 -0.87
CA GLU A 132 -0.02 -17.25 0.00
C GLU A 132 1.41 -17.60 -0.36
N LYS A 133 1.71 -17.75 -1.65
CA LYS A 133 3.08 -18.02 -2.12
C LYS A 133 4.04 -16.87 -1.85
N ALA A 134 3.60 -15.62 -2.01
CA ALA A 134 4.44 -14.44 -1.84
C ALA A 134 4.70 -14.11 -0.36
N THR A 135 3.99 -14.75 0.57
CA THR A 135 4.09 -14.50 2.02
C THR A 135 4.39 -15.77 2.82
N ASP A 136 4.93 -16.80 2.15
CA ASP A 136 5.17 -18.13 2.72
C ASP A 136 6.21 -18.14 3.85
N ASP A 137 7.06 -17.12 3.89
CA ASP A 137 8.10 -16.90 4.90
C ASP A 137 7.63 -16.05 6.10
N ASN A 138 6.38 -15.58 6.12
CA ASN A 138 5.83 -14.75 7.20
C ASN A 138 4.72 -15.47 7.99
N ASP A 139 5.04 -15.91 9.21
CA ASP A 139 4.11 -16.64 10.10
C ASP A 139 2.85 -15.82 10.47
N PHE A 140 2.94 -14.49 10.54
CA PHE A 140 1.77 -13.64 10.81
C PHE A 140 0.85 -13.59 9.59
N ALA A 141 1.41 -13.54 8.38
CA ALA A 141 0.64 -13.66 7.14
C ALA A 141 -0.04 -15.03 7.05
N ALA A 142 0.67 -16.11 7.37
CA ALA A 142 0.10 -17.46 7.42
C ALA A 142 -1.08 -17.55 8.41
N ALA A 143 -0.95 -16.94 9.60
CA ALA A 143 -2.03 -16.87 10.58
C ALA A 143 -3.24 -16.07 10.06
N PHE A 144 -3.01 -14.93 9.40
CA PHE A 144 -4.07 -14.15 8.76
C PHE A 144 -4.81 -14.96 7.70
N LEU A 145 -4.07 -15.61 6.79
CA LEU A 145 -4.61 -16.41 5.69
C LEU A 145 -5.44 -17.60 6.20
N MET A 146 -4.97 -18.29 7.24
CA MET A 146 -5.74 -19.34 7.91
C MET A 146 -7.07 -18.80 8.46
N LEU A 147 -7.02 -17.67 9.16
CA LEU A 147 -8.23 -17.01 9.69
C LEU A 147 -9.17 -16.55 8.56
N ALA A 148 -8.63 -15.95 7.50
CA ALA A 148 -9.39 -15.53 6.33
C ALA A 148 -10.15 -16.70 5.70
N GLY A 149 -9.54 -17.89 5.60
CA GLY A 149 -10.22 -19.11 5.16
C GLY A 149 -11.37 -19.52 6.09
N ARG A 150 -11.14 -19.52 7.41
CA ARG A 150 -12.19 -19.85 8.40
C ARG A 150 -13.35 -18.85 8.40
N LEU A 151 -13.10 -17.60 8.02
CA LEU A 151 -14.11 -16.54 7.91
C LEU A 151 -14.82 -16.52 6.54
N GLY A 152 -14.48 -17.42 5.62
CA GLY A 152 -15.03 -17.47 4.27
C GLY A 152 -14.64 -16.27 3.40
N LEU A 153 -13.46 -15.69 3.65
CA LEU A 153 -12.92 -14.58 2.85
C LEU A 153 -12.13 -15.07 1.64
N ARG A 154 -11.48 -16.24 1.76
CA ARG A 154 -10.79 -16.92 0.67
C ARG A 154 -11.46 -18.27 0.40
N GLY A 155 -11.62 -18.61 -0.87
CA GLY A 155 -12.20 -19.87 -1.35
C GLY A 155 -11.17 -20.73 -2.05
#